data_AF-A0A950ILG1-F1
#
_entry.id   AF-A0A950ILG1-F1
#
_cell.length_a   1.000
_cell.length_b   1.000
_cell.length_c   1.000
_cell.angle_alpha   90.00
_cell.angle_beta   90.00
_cell.angle_gamma   90.00
#
_symmetry.space_group_name_H-M   'P 1'
#
loop_
_entity.id
_entity.type
_entity.pdbx_description
1 polymer ?
#
loop_
_entity_poly.entity_id
_entity_poly.type
_entity_poly.pdbx_seq_one_letter_code
_entity_poly.pdbx_strand_id
1 'polypeptide(L)' 'MPQYTVFLTKGTYVVDETDAQRIREAVAASAPFVEVAVDLRCDGVAAHRAEIATKHVVTLVRVPDARVDDAKVRPLFAAF' A
#
# COMPACT_ATOMS: atom_id res chain seq x y z
N MET A 1 4.61 -12.19 -0.20
CA MET A 1 3.20 -12.08 0.23
C MET A 1 2.51 -11.05 -0.65
N PRO A 2 1.23 -11.20 -1.01
CA PRO A 2 0.52 -10.23 -1.84
C PRO A 2 0.53 -8.85 -1.20
N GLN A 3 0.72 -7.82 -2.02
CA GLN A 3 0.66 -6.42 -1.60
C GLN A 3 -0.61 -5.76 -2.10
N TYR A 4 -1.07 -4.74 -1.38
CA TYR A 4 -2.24 -3.96 -1.70
C TYR A 4 -1.91 -2.47 -1.65
N THR A 5 -2.38 -1.72 -2.64
CA THR A 5 -2.36 -0.26 -2.61
C THR A 5 -3.64 0.23 -1.95
N VAL A 6 -3.48 0.96 -0.85
CA VAL A 6 -4.54 1.68 -0.16
C VAL A 6 -4.57 3.10 -0.70
N PHE A 7 -5.68 3.47 -1.33
CA PHE A 7 -5.90 4.83 -1.78
C PHE A 7 -6.61 5.61 -0.68
N LEU A 8 -5.91 6.62 -0.15
CA LEU A 8 -6.48 7.60 0.76
C LEU A 8 -6.76 8.90 0.00
N THR A 9 -7.66 9.72 0.54
CA THR A 9 -7.95 11.06 -0.03
C THR A 9 -6.72 11.96 -0.23
N LYS A 10 -5.63 11.74 0.52
CA LYS A 10 -4.40 12.57 0.48
C LYS A 10 -3.14 11.81 0.05
N GLY A 11 -3.26 10.59 -0.45
CA GLY A 11 -2.10 9.81 -0.86
C GLY A 11 -2.39 8.33 -1.02
N THR A 12 -1.38 7.59 -1.43
CA THR A 12 -1.46 6.15 -1.64
C THR A 12 -0.37 5.46 -0.84
N TYR A 13 -0.70 4.33 -0.22
CA TYR A 13 0.24 3.55 0.58
C TYR A 13 0.18 2.10 0.16
N VAL A 14 1.30 1.40 0.29
CA VAL A 14 1.34 -0.05 0.08
C VAL A 14 1.32 -0.75 1.44
N VAL A 15 0.45 -1.74 1.56
CA VAL A 15 0.29 -2.59 2.75
C VAL A 15 0.32 -4.06 2.33
N ASP A 16 0.58 -4.95 3.28
CA ASP A 16 0.47 -6.38 3.04
C ASP A 16 -1.00 -6.87 3.08
N GLU A 17 -1.20 -8.14 2.77
CA GLU A 17 -2.52 -8.77 2.78
C GLU A 17 -3.20 -8.79 4.16
N THR A 18 -2.43 -8.93 5.24
CA THR A 18 -2.96 -8.98 6.62
C THR A 18 -3.51 -7.62 7.02
N ASP A 19 -2.75 -6.56 6.74
CA ASP A 19 -3.15 -5.19 7.03
C ASP A 19 -4.25 -4.71 6.07
N ALA A 20 -4.24 -5.14 4.80
CA ALA A 20 -5.36 -4.90 3.89
C ALA A 20 -6.68 -5.48 4.44
N GLN A 21 -6.64 -6.68 5.01
CA GLN A 21 -7.82 -7.30 5.63
C GLN A 21 -8.29 -6.53 6.86
N ARG A 22 -7.36 -6.10 7.73
CA ARG A 22 -7.70 -5.25 8.89
C ARG A 22 -8.36 -3.93 8.49
N ILE A 23 -7.89 -3.29 7.43
CA ILE A 23 -8.50 -2.06 6.91
C ILE A 23 -9.92 -2.33 6.42
N ARG A 24 -10.16 -3.42 5.68
CA ARG A 24 -11.51 -3.79 5.23
C ARG A 24 -12.47 -4.01 6.40
N GLU A 25 -12.02 -4.72 7.43
CA GLU A 25 -12.80 -4.97 8.64
C GLU A 25 -13.10 -3.67 9.40
N ALA A 26 -12.10 -2.79 9.56
CA ALA A 26 -12.27 -1.51 10.22
C ALA A 26 -13.24 -0.58 9.46
N VAL A 27 -13.17 -0.55 8.13
CA VAL A 27 -14.10 0.20 7.27
C VAL A 27 -15.52 -0.37 7.38
N ALA A 28 -15.68 -1.70 7.32
CA ALA A 28 -16.97 -2.35 7.47
C ALA A 28 -17.60 -2.13 8.85
N ALA A 29 -16.77 -2.11 9.90
CA ALA A 29 -17.18 -1.83 11.27
C ALA A 29 -17.40 -0.34 11.57
N SER A 30 -17.16 0.56 10.60
CA SER A 30 -17.17 2.02 10.79
C SER A 30 -16.26 2.48 11.95
N ALA A 31 -15.18 1.74 12.22
CA ALA A 31 -14.19 2.14 13.20
C ALA A 31 -13.50 3.42 12.74
N PRO A 32 -13.24 4.42 13.59
CA PRO A 32 -12.70 5.70 13.15
C PRO A 32 -11.26 5.63 12.64
N PHE A 33 -10.47 4.69 13.18
CA PHE A 33 -9.04 4.54 12.89
C PHE A 33 -8.63 3.07 12.87
N VAL A 34 -7.57 2.76 12.14
CA VAL A 34 -6.89 1.45 12.12
C VAL A 34 -5.38 1.66 12.04
N GLU A 35 -4.62 0.93 12.85
CA GLU A 35 -3.16 0.95 12.82
C GLU A 35 -2.66 -0.16 11.91
N VAL A 36 -1.83 0.18 10.92
CA VAL A 36 -1.25 -0.75 9.95
C VAL A 36 0.20 -0.44 9.67
N ALA A 37 0.97 -1.44 9.23
CA ALA A 37 2.30 -1.23 8.71
C ALA A 37 2.20 -0.74 7.26
N VAL A 38 2.77 0.43 6.99
CA VAL A 38 2.82 1.01 5.63
C VAL A 38 4.25 1.04 5.14
N ASP A 39 4.43 0.68 3.88
CA ASP A 39 5.67 0.93 3.16
C ASP A 39 5.65 2.37 2.62
N LEU A 40 6.51 3.22 3.19
CA LEU A 40 6.71 4.61 2.77
C LEU A 40 7.82 4.74 1.72
N ARG A 41 8.65 3.72 1.53
CA ARG A 41 9.86 3.78 0.70
C ARG A 41 9.69 3.14 -0.67
N CYS A 42 8.56 2.51 -0.94
CA CYS A 42 8.28 1.83 -2.21
C CYS A 42 9.32 0.75 -2.57
N ASP A 43 10.17 0.34 -1.63
CA ASP A 43 11.25 -0.64 -1.79
C ASP A 43 10.86 -2.01 -1.20
N GLY A 44 9.62 -2.16 -0.74
CA GLY A 44 9.07 -3.40 -0.20
C GLY A 44 9.37 -3.60 1.28
N VAL A 45 10.01 -2.63 1.95
CA VAL A 45 10.35 -2.73 3.37
C VAL A 45 9.34 -1.91 4.21
N ALA A 46 8.38 -2.62 4.82
CA ALA A 46 7.45 -2.03 5.78
C ALA A 46 8.20 -1.56 7.04
N ALA A 47 8.58 -0.28 7.07
CA ALA A 47 9.41 0.29 8.14
C ALA A 47 8.63 1.14 9.16
N HIS A 48 7.36 1.45 8.92
CA HIS A 48 6.60 2.37 9.76
C HIS A 48 5.16 1.89 10.01
N ARG A 49 4.72 2.01 11.27
CA ARG A 49 3.31 1.90 11.63
C ARG A 49 2.63 3.25 11.46
N ALA A 50 1.48 3.25 10.81
CA ALA A 50 0.67 4.43 10.58
C ALA A 50 -0.77 4.20 11.05
N GLU A 51 -1.36 5.23 11.63
CA GLU A 51 -2.78 5.27 11.93
C GLU A 51 -3.54 5.82 10.71
N ILE A 52 -4.40 4.99 10.13
CA ILE A 52 -5.24 5.36 8.99
C ILE A 52 -6.65 5.68 9.49
N ALA A 53 -7.09 6.91 9.26
CA ALA A 53 -8.48 7.28 9.45
C ALA A 53 -9.35 6.63 8.35
N THR A 54 -10.23 5.73 8.74
CA THR A 54 -11.03 4.90 7.80
C THR A 54 -11.92 5.72 6.87
N LYS A 55 -12.41 6.88 7.35
CA LYS A 55 -13.20 7.84 6.56
C LYS A 55 -12.48 8.35 5.31
N HIS A 56 -11.16 8.22 5.26
CA HIS A 56 -10.34 8.66 4.14
C HIS A 56 -9.95 7.54 3.19
N VAL A 57 -10.29 6.28 3.51
CA VAL A 57 -10.05 5.12 2.65
C VAL A 57 -11.03 5.16 1.49
N VAL A 58 -10.51 5.36 0.29
CA VAL A 58 -11.29 5.43 -0.94
C VAL A 58 -11.43 4.03 -1.54
N THR A 59 -10.33 3.29 -1.65
CA THR A 59 -10.33 1.93 -2.19
C THR A 59 -9.05 1.16 -1.81
N LEU A 60 -9.13 -0.16 -1.87
CA LEU A 60 -7.98 -1.07 -1.76
C LEU A 60 -7.87 -1.89 -3.04
N VAL A 61 -6.72 -1.79 -3.70
CA VAL A 61 -6.45 -2.49 -4.95
C VAL A 61 -5.29 -3.45 -4.74
N ARG A 62 -5.46 -4.73 -5.09
CA ARG A 62 -4.35 -5.68 -5.06
C ARG A 62 -3.30 -5.25 -6.08
N VAL A 63 -2.04 -5.14 -5.65
CA VAL A 63 -0.92 -4.93 -6.55
C VAL A 63 -0.79 -6.21 -7.39
N PRO A 64 -0.94 -6.13 -8.73
CA PRO A 64 -0.73 -7.30 -9.56
C PRO A 64 0.70 -7.80 -9.37
N ASP A 65 0.90 -9.12 -9.31
CA ASP A 65 2.22 -9.78 -9.31
C ASP A 65 2.90 -9.52 -10.66
N ALA A 66 3.26 -8.27 -10.93
CA ALA A 66 4.15 -7.92 -12.00
C ALA A 66 5.53 -8.38 -11.53
N ARG A 67 5.95 -9.58 -11.97
CA ARG A 67 7.37 -9.85 -12.10
C ARG A 67 7.92 -8.72 -12.95
N VAL A 68 8.52 -7.73 -12.30
CA VAL A 68 9.31 -6.73 -12.98
C VAL A 68 10.45 -7.51 -13.60
N ASP A 69 10.37 -7.70 -14.91
CA ASP A 69 11.45 -8.30 -15.67
C ASP A 69 12.54 -7.24 -15.68
N ASP A 70 13.51 -7.36 -14.76
CA ASP A 70 14.61 -6.41 -14.59
C ASP A 70 15.35 -6.17 -15.92
N ALA A 71 15.35 -7.15 -16.83
CA ALA A 71 15.90 -7.03 -18.18
C ALA A 71 15.15 -6.00 -19.08
N LYS A 72 13.93 -5.60 -18.70
CA LYS A 72 13.08 -4.63 -19.42
C LYS A 72 13.03 -3.26 -18.73
N VAL A 73 13.58 -3.13 -17.53
CA VAL A 73 13.67 -1.85 -16.83
C VAL A 73 14.84 -1.07 -17.43
N ARG A 74 14.54 -0.20 -18.41
CA ARG A 74 15.54 0.75 -18.90
C ARG A 74 15.76 1.84 -17.85
N PRO A 75 16.99 2.07 -17.36
CA PRO A 75 17.27 3.17 -16.46
C PRO A 75 16.94 4.50 -17.15
N LEU A 76 16.10 5.31 -16.50
CA LEU A 76 15.64 6.62 -16.97
C LEU A 76 16.77 7.66 -17.14
N PHE A 77 17.98 7.37 -16.63
CA PHE A 77 19.11 8.29 -16.60
C PHE A 77 20.42 7.69 -17.13
N ALA A 78 20.38 6.75 -18.08
CA ALA A 78 21.61 6.27 -18.76
C ALA A 78 22.05 7.15 -19.95
N ALA A 79 21.71 8.44 -19.93
CA ALA A 79 22.10 9.40 -20.96
C ALA A 79 22.47 10.75 -20.33
N PHE A 80 23.53 10.76 -19.52
CA PHE A 80 24.37 11.94 -19.29
C PHE A 80 25.83 11.48 -19.19
#